data_AF-A0A3N5FVD0-F1
#
_entry.id   AF-A0A3N5FVD0-F1
#
_cell.length_a   1.000
_cell.length_b   1.000
_cell.length_c   1.000
_cell.angle_alpha   90.00
_cell.angle_beta   90.00
_cell.angle_gamma   90.00
#
_symmetry.space_group_name_H-M   'P 1'
#
loop_
_entity.id
_entity.type
_entity.pdbx_description
1 polymer ?
#
loop_
_entity_poly.entity_id
_entity_poly.type
_entity_poly.pdbx_seq_one_letter_code
_entity_poly.pdbx_strand_id
1 'polypeptide(L)'
;MKLLGISCYYHDSAACLIDSGRIVAAAQEERFTRKKHDPDFPYNAVRYCLAEGGVRRAEDLAGVVFYDKPLLKFHRILETYLAVVPKGLRSYVMAVPLWLKEKLWIPPKIQDALEAAGLGEAKDVFFTEHHESHAASAFYPSPFEEAAVLTLDGVGEWATTTIGVG
;
A
#
# COMPACT_ATOMS: atom_id res chain seq x y z
N MET A 1 -4.53 -12.21 16.02
CA MET A 1 -4.28 -12.40 14.57
C MET A 1 -3.44 -11.22 14.11
N LYS A 2 -2.26 -11.48 13.54
CA LYS A 2 -1.30 -10.43 13.18
C LYS A 2 -1.32 -10.15 11.68
N LEU A 3 -1.47 -8.89 11.30
CA LEU A 3 -1.48 -8.42 9.92
C LEU A 3 -0.45 -7.30 9.74
N LEU A 4 0.36 -7.41 8.70
CA LEU A 4 1.33 -6.38 8.34
C LEU A 4 0.80 -5.56 7.15
N GLY A 5 0.47 -4.29 7.40
CA GLY A 5 0.16 -3.33 6.35
C GLY A 5 1.43 -2.68 5.80
N ILE A 6 1.53 -2.54 4.48
CA ILE A 6 2.67 -1.94 3.80
C ILE A 6 2.19 -0.89 2.80
N SER A 7 2.83 0.28 2.83
CA SER A 7 2.74 1.31 1.78
C SER A 7 4.13 1.57 1.19
N CYS A 8 4.27 1.54 -0.13
CA CYS A 8 5.51 1.82 -0.86
C CYS A 8 5.32 1.99 -2.39
N TYR A 9 6.44 2.25 -3.08
CA TYR A 9 6.57 2.40 -4.53
C TYR A 9 5.77 3.55 -5.14
N TYR A 10 5.64 4.64 -4.37
CA TYR A 10 5.14 5.93 -4.89
C TYR A 10 5.75 7.10 -4.12
N HIS A 11 5.40 7.24 -2.84
CA HIS A 11 5.98 8.15 -1.86
C HIS A 11 5.55 7.69 -0.46
N ASP A 12 6.16 8.25 0.58
CA ASP A 12 5.80 8.04 1.99
C ASP A 12 5.68 6.57 2.39
N SER A 13 6.71 5.78 2.08
CA SER A 13 6.68 4.37 2.42
C SER A 13 6.64 4.15 3.94
N ALA A 14 5.85 3.17 4.35
CA ALA A 14 5.51 2.94 5.74
C ALA A 14 5.09 1.49 5.98
N ALA A 15 5.17 1.06 7.23
CA ALA A 15 4.66 -0.21 7.69
C ALA A 15 3.82 -0.04 8.96
N CYS A 16 2.81 -0.89 9.12
CA CYS A 16 1.97 -0.95 10.32
C CYS A 16 1.69 -2.41 10.66
N LEU A 17 1.91 -2.80 11.92
CA LEU A 17 1.52 -4.10 12.43
C LEU A 17 0.27 -3.96 13.30
N ILE A 18 -0.77 -4.71 12.94
CA ILE A 18 -2.00 -4.86 13.72
C ILE A 18 -2.01 -6.24 14.33
N ASP A 19 -2.33 -6.34 15.62
CA ASP A 19 -2.66 -7.60 16.28
C ASP A 19 -4.06 -7.52 16.89
N SER A 20 -4.96 -8.35 16.38
CA SER A 20 -6.31 -8.54 16.95
C SER A 20 -7.08 -7.21 17.08
N GLY A 21 -7.03 -6.40 16.04
CA GLY A 21 -7.71 -5.09 15.97
C GLY A 21 -6.95 -3.94 16.63
N ARG A 22 -5.79 -4.20 17.26
CA ARG A 22 -4.98 -3.15 17.89
C ARG A 22 -3.74 -2.86 17.06
N ILE A 23 -3.46 -1.58 16.85
CA ILE A 23 -2.18 -1.15 16.28
C ILE A 23 -1.09 -1.42 17.32
N VAL A 24 -0.16 -2.31 16.98
CA VAL A 24 1.00 -2.65 17.82
C VAL A 24 2.13 -1.66 17.55
N ALA A 25 2.41 -1.40 16.28
CA ALA A 25 3.44 -0.46 15.85
C ALA A 25 3.11 0.08 14.45
N ALA A 26 3.49 1.32 14.20
CA ALA A 26 3.41 1.95 12.88
C ALA A 26 4.57 2.92 12.72
N ALA A 27 5.24 2.89 11.57
CA ALA A 27 6.36 3.78 11.30
C ALA A 27 6.50 4.10 9.81
N GLN A 28 7.01 5.29 9.51
CA GLN A 28 7.39 5.71 8.17
C GLN A 28 8.88 5.48 7.95
N GLU A 29 9.25 5.02 6.75
CA GLU A 29 10.62 4.66 6.39
C GLU A 29 11.57 5.87 6.45
N GLU A 30 11.09 7.05 6.05
CA GLU A 30 11.87 8.29 6.08
C GLU A 30 12.41 8.65 7.48
N ARG A 31 11.78 8.14 8.55
CA ARG A 31 12.27 8.33 9.93
C ARG A 31 13.60 7.62 10.14
N PHE A 32 13.81 6.48 9.49
CA PHE A 32 15.02 5.67 9.55
C PHE A 32 16.03 6.06 8.48
N THR A 33 15.60 6.17 7.21
CA THR A 33 16.52 6.43 6.08
C THR A 33 16.96 7.88 6.01
N ARG A 34 16.23 8.79 6.65
CA ARG A 34 16.44 10.25 6.61
C ARG A 34 16.28 10.84 5.20
N LYS A 35 15.78 10.06 4.24
CA LYS A 35 15.38 10.48 2.92
C LYS A 35 13.90 10.85 2.97
N LYS A 36 13.61 12.14 2.84
CA LYS A 36 12.24 12.66 2.91
C LYS A 36 11.38 12.04 1.80
N HIS A 37 10.17 11.62 2.14
CA HIS A 37 9.21 10.97 1.24
C HIS A 37 9.77 9.72 0.55
N ASP A 38 10.56 8.92 1.28
CA ASP A 38 11.19 7.73 0.72
C ASP A 38 10.16 6.83 0.02
N PRO A 39 10.27 6.58 -1.29
CA PRO A 39 9.31 5.76 -2.02
C PRO A 39 9.70 4.27 -2.01
N ASP A 40 10.91 3.94 -1.56
CA ASP A 40 11.45 2.58 -1.62
C ASP A 40 10.72 1.65 -0.64
N PHE A 41 10.98 0.35 -0.73
CA PHE A 41 10.36 -0.61 0.19
C PHE A 41 10.77 -0.30 1.64
N PRO A 42 9.82 -0.30 2.61
CA PRO A 42 10.04 0.21 3.96
C PRO A 42 10.73 -0.83 4.85
N TYR A 43 11.96 -1.22 4.51
CA TYR A 43 12.69 -2.28 5.21
C TYR A 43 12.86 -1.99 6.71
N ASN A 44 13.19 -0.75 7.07
CA ASN A 44 13.45 -0.39 8.46
C ASN A 44 12.15 -0.29 9.25
N ALA A 45 11.10 0.30 8.68
CA ALA A 45 9.79 0.37 9.33
C ALA A 45 9.16 -1.02 9.49
N VAL A 46 9.29 -1.92 8.51
CA VAL A 46 8.86 -3.32 8.62
C VAL A 46 9.61 -4.01 9.77
N ARG A 47 10.95 -3.93 9.79
CA ARG A 47 11.76 -4.53 10.86
C ARG A 47 11.37 -4.00 12.25
N TYR A 48 11.15 -2.69 12.36
CA TYR A 48 10.69 -2.07 13.60
C TYR A 48 9.33 -2.62 14.04
N CYS A 49 8.33 -2.60 13.16
CA CYS A 49 6.98 -3.05 13.52
C CYS A 49 6.95 -4.52 13.95
N LEU A 50 7.72 -5.37 13.27
CA LEU A 50 7.80 -6.80 13.58
C LEU A 50 8.54 -7.06 14.89
N ALA A 51 9.59 -6.30 15.19
CA ALA A 51 10.28 -6.38 16.47
C ALA A 51 9.36 -6.00 17.64
N GLU A 52 8.61 -4.89 17.53
CA GLU A 52 7.63 -4.47 18.54
C GLU A 52 6.51 -5.50 18.73
N GLY A 53 6.09 -6.18 17.66
CA GLY A 53 5.09 -7.25 17.72
C GLY A 53 5.62 -8.65 18.02
N GLY A 54 6.93 -8.81 18.26
CA GLY A 54 7.54 -10.11 18.51
C GLY A 54 7.36 -11.12 17.37
N VAL A 55 7.27 -10.66 16.12
CA VAL A 55 7.15 -11.49 14.91
C VAL A 55 8.55 -11.79 14.37
N ARG A 56 8.85 -13.07 14.12
CA ARG A 56 10.17 -13.50 13.65
C ARG A 56 10.16 -14.06 12.24
N ARG A 57 9.03 -14.62 11.81
CA ARG A 57 8.85 -15.21 10.48
C ARG A 57 7.56 -14.75 9.85
N ALA A 58 7.51 -14.78 8.53
CA ALA A 58 6.30 -14.48 7.76
C ALA A 58 5.15 -15.45 8.11
N GLU A 59 5.47 -16.68 8.52
CA GLU A 59 4.52 -17.69 9.01
C GLU A 59 3.73 -17.25 10.26
N ASP A 60 4.29 -16.34 11.06
CA ASP A 60 3.63 -15.81 12.26
C ASP A 60 2.57 -14.74 11.91
N LEU A 61 2.55 -14.27 10.66
CA LEU A 61 1.58 -13.33 10.14
C LEU A 61 0.43 -14.10 9.49
N ALA A 62 -0.79 -13.61 9.72
CA ALA A 62 -1.96 -14.09 9.00
C ALA A 62 -2.03 -13.56 7.56
N GLY A 63 -1.23 -12.54 7.25
CA GLY A 63 -1.09 -12.00 5.90
C GLY A 63 -0.44 -10.62 5.89
N VAL A 64 -0.07 -10.21 4.68
CA VAL A 64 0.46 -8.89 4.37
C VAL A 64 -0.56 -8.14 3.53
N VAL A 65 -0.82 -6.87 3.83
CA VAL A 65 -1.84 -6.06 3.16
C VAL A 65 -1.16 -4.89 2.46
N PHE A 66 -1.45 -4.73 1.17
CA PHE A 66 -1.04 -3.58 0.36
C PHE A 66 -2.23 -2.66 0.07
N TYR A 67 -1.97 -1.36 0.08
CA TYR A 67 -2.98 -0.30 0.15
C TYR A 67 -3.66 0.06 -1.19
N ASP A 68 -3.22 -0.48 -2.32
CA ASP A 68 -3.68 -0.08 -3.67
C ASP A 68 -3.86 -1.34 -4.54
N LYS A 69 -4.88 -1.37 -5.40
CA LYS A 69 -5.08 -2.41 -6.43
C LYS A 69 -4.36 -2.03 -7.74
N PRO A 70 -3.17 -2.59 -8.05
CA PRO A 70 -2.35 -2.13 -9.18
C PRO A 70 -3.03 -2.27 -10.55
N LEU A 71 -3.88 -3.29 -10.71
CA LEU A 71 -4.60 -3.56 -11.97
C LEU A 71 -5.67 -2.50 -12.27
N LEU A 72 -6.41 -2.05 -11.26
CA LEU A 72 -7.44 -1.02 -11.45
C LEU A 72 -6.80 0.32 -11.81
N LYS A 73 -5.70 0.66 -11.14
CA LYS A 73 -4.92 1.86 -11.43
C LYS A 73 -4.30 1.83 -12.82
N PHE A 74 -3.79 0.67 -13.25
CA PHE A 74 -3.28 0.48 -14.61
C PHE A 74 -4.39 0.67 -15.65
N HIS A 75 -5.55 0.07 -15.44
CA HIS A 75 -6.71 0.20 -16.32
C HIS A 75 -7.11 1.67 -16.52
N ARG A 76 -7.20 2.47 -15.43
CA ARG A 76 -7.45 3.91 -15.53
C ARG A 76 -6.46 4.62 -16.45
N ILE A 77 -5.18 4.35 -16.26
CA ILE A 77 -4.11 5.06 -16.99
C ILE A 77 -4.21 4.76 -18.49
N LEU A 78 -4.50 3.51 -18.84
CA LEU A 78 -4.75 3.12 -20.23
C LEU A 78 -5.96 3.89 -20.81
N GLU A 79 -7.10 3.87 -20.12
CA GLU A 79 -8.31 4.57 -20.58
C GLU A 79 -8.10 6.07 -20.76
N THR A 80 -7.40 6.70 -19.80
CA THR A 80 -7.10 8.14 -19.84
C THR A 80 -6.27 8.51 -21.06
N TYR A 81 -5.26 7.71 -21.40
CA TYR A 81 -4.43 7.99 -22.58
C TYR A 81 -5.16 7.71 -23.90
N LEU A 82 -6.00 6.67 -23.94
CA LEU A 82 -6.81 6.34 -25.13
C LEU A 82 -7.87 7.42 -25.41
N ALA A 83 -8.45 8.03 -24.38
CA ALA A 83 -9.47 9.07 -24.53
C ALA A 83 -8.99 10.34 -25.25
N VAL A 84 -7.67 10.58 -25.32
CA VAL A 84 -7.08 11.80 -25.89
C VAL A 84 -6.20 11.53 -27.11
N VAL A 85 -6.39 10.38 -27.77
CA VAL A 85 -5.75 10.04 -29.04
C VAL A 85 -6.15 11.07 -30.12
N PRO A 86 -5.20 11.53 -30.97
CA PRO A 86 -3.83 11.04 -31.13
C PRO A 86 -2.79 11.65 -30.17
N LYS A 87 -3.11 12.74 -29.46
CA LYS A 87 -2.14 13.46 -28.61
C LYS A 87 -1.65 12.61 -27.43
N GLY A 88 -2.49 11.73 -26.89
CA GLY A 88 -2.15 10.82 -25.78
C GLY A 88 -1.21 9.67 -26.14
N LEU A 89 -1.02 9.37 -27.43
CA LEU A 89 -0.29 8.19 -27.88
C LEU A 89 1.18 8.20 -27.44
N ARG A 90 1.81 9.39 -27.43
CA ARG A 90 3.20 9.54 -26.97
C ARG A 90 3.33 9.21 -25.48
N SER A 91 2.41 9.71 -24.64
CA SER A 91 2.41 9.42 -23.20
C SER A 91 2.09 7.96 -22.93
N TYR A 92 1.18 7.35 -23.69
CA TYR A 92 0.89 5.92 -23.64
C TYR A 92 2.13 5.06 -23.90
N VAL A 93 2.84 5.28 -25.01
CA VAL A 93 4.03 4.50 -25.38
C VAL A 93 5.14 4.59 -24.33
N MET A 94 5.27 5.75 -23.66
CA MET A 94 6.24 5.92 -22.57
C MET A 94 5.80 5.26 -21.26
N ALA A 95 4.52 5.33 -20.92
CA ALA A 95 4.01 4.86 -19.63
C ALA A 95 3.85 3.33 -19.59
N VAL A 96 3.39 2.70 -20.66
CA VAL A 96 3.07 1.27 -20.68
C VAL A 96 4.26 0.38 -20.31
N PRO A 97 5.48 0.56 -20.86
CA PRO A 97 6.64 -0.26 -20.50
C PRO A 97 7.04 -0.13 -19.02
N LEU A 98 6.89 1.06 -18.44
CA LEU A 98 7.18 1.30 -17.02
C LEU A 98 6.14 0.58 -16.14
N TRP A 99 4.85 0.73 -16.46
CA TRP A 99 3.77 0.09 -15.72
C TRP A 99 3.83 -1.45 -15.78
N LEU A 100 4.09 -2.00 -16.97
CA LEU A 100 4.24 -3.45 -17.17
C LEU A 100 5.43 -4.04 -16.42
N LYS A 101 6.53 -3.28 -16.24
CA LYS A 101 7.74 -3.75 -15.55
C LYS A 101 7.73 -3.49 -14.05
N GLU A 102 7.03 -2.45 -13.57
CA GLU A 102 7.15 -2.05 -12.17
C GLU A 102 5.92 -2.39 -11.33
N LYS A 103 4.72 -2.02 -11.80
CA LYS A 103 3.50 -2.01 -10.97
C LYS A 103 2.73 -3.33 -11.00
N LEU A 104 2.82 -4.10 -12.09
CA LEU A 104 2.29 -5.48 -12.12
C LEU A 104 3.10 -6.45 -11.27
N TRP A 105 4.34 -6.08 -10.93
CA TRP A 105 5.26 -6.91 -10.16
C TRP A 105 5.28 -6.55 -8.67
N ILE A 106 4.30 -5.78 -8.19
CA ILE A 106 4.20 -5.42 -6.77
C ILE A 106 4.07 -6.66 -5.86
N PRO A 107 3.21 -7.67 -6.15
CA PRO A 107 3.14 -8.85 -5.30
C PRO A 107 4.48 -9.62 -5.22
N PRO A 108 5.15 -9.96 -6.34
CA PRO A 108 6.49 -10.56 -6.30
C PRO A 108 7.51 -9.70 -5.57
N LYS A 109 7.54 -8.38 -5.82
CA LYS A 109 8.47 -7.46 -5.15
C LYS A 109 8.27 -7.41 -3.64
N ILE A 110 7.02 -7.49 -3.17
CA ILE A 110 6.74 -7.58 -1.73
C ILE A 110 7.30 -8.88 -1.18
N GLN A 111 7.08 -10.02 -1.85
CA GLN A 111 7.63 -11.31 -1.41
C GLN A 111 9.16 -11.29 -1.38
N ASP A 112 9.83 -10.86 -2.45
CA ASP A 112 11.28 -10.74 -2.53
C ASP A 112 11.83 -9.82 -1.42
N ALA A 113 11.12 -8.73 -1.12
CA ALA A 113 11.51 -7.81 -0.07
C ALA A 113 11.32 -8.37 1.34
N LEU A 114 10.27 -9.18 1.57
CA LEU A 114 10.07 -9.88 2.85
C LEU A 114 11.13 -10.97 3.05
N GLU A 115 11.48 -11.70 1.99
CA GLU A 115 12.58 -12.66 2.00
C GLU A 115 13.92 -11.96 2.28
N ALA A 116 14.22 -10.86 1.59
CA ALA A 116 15.42 -10.05 1.84
C ALA A 116 15.44 -9.40 3.24
N ALA A 117 14.27 -9.17 3.85
CA ALA A 117 14.15 -8.74 5.24
C ALA A 117 14.39 -9.87 6.25
N GLY A 118 14.54 -11.12 5.79
CA GLY A 118 14.80 -12.31 6.62
C GLY A 118 13.53 -12.96 7.18
N LEU A 119 12.35 -12.62 6.66
CA LEU A 119 11.06 -13.12 7.16
C LEU A 119 10.62 -14.40 6.44
N GLY A 120 11.14 -14.63 5.23
CA GLY A 120 10.65 -15.67 4.33
C GLY A 120 9.42 -15.21 3.55
N GLU A 121 8.79 -16.17 2.88
CA GLU A 121 7.63 -15.91 2.02
C GLU A 121 6.34 -15.74 2.86
N ALA A 122 5.60 -14.66 2.62
CA ALA A 122 4.29 -14.47 3.21
C ALA A 122 3.28 -15.43 2.56
N LYS A 123 2.48 -16.10 3.39
CA LYS A 123 1.46 -17.03 2.93
C LYS A 123 0.42 -16.36 2.04
N ASP A 124 -0.08 -15.21 2.49
CA ASP A 124 -1.16 -14.48 1.84
C ASP A 124 -0.79 -12.99 1.71
N VAL A 125 -0.97 -12.44 0.50
CA VAL A 125 -0.81 -11.02 0.20
C VAL A 125 -2.14 -10.46 -0.30
N PHE A 126 -2.72 -9.57 0.49
CA PHE A 126 -4.01 -8.94 0.22
C PHE A 126 -3.83 -7.55 -0.37
N PHE A 127 -4.77 -7.14 -1.23
CA PHE A 127 -4.80 -5.83 -1.87
C PHE A 127 -6.13 -5.15 -1.59
N THR A 128 -6.08 -3.93 -1.08
CA THR A 128 -7.24 -3.10 -0.73
C THR A 128 -7.33 -1.90 -1.66
N GLU A 129 -8.45 -1.19 -1.64
CA GLU A 129 -8.56 0.06 -2.40
C GLU A 129 -7.87 1.21 -1.65
N HIS A 130 -7.24 2.11 -2.40
CA HIS A 130 -6.48 3.23 -1.86
C HIS A 130 -7.31 4.10 -0.91
N HIS A 131 -8.50 4.51 -1.34
CA HIS A 131 -9.38 5.32 -0.50
C HIS A 131 -10.07 4.53 0.62
N GLU A 132 -10.27 3.22 0.45
CA GLU A 132 -10.76 2.35 1.52
C GLU A 132 -9.70 2.26 2.64
N SER A 133 -8.42 2.18 2.28
CA SER A 133 -7.33 2.19 3.26
C SER A 133 -7.26 3.51 4.05
N HIS A 134 -7.47 4.66 3.38
CA HIS A 134 -7.61 5.96 4.02
C HIS A 134 -8.80 5.99 4.99
N ALA A 135 -9.98 5.57 4.52
CA ALA A 135 -11.19 5.51 5.33
C ALA A 135 -11.00 4.62 6.57
N ALA A 136 -10.46 3.41 6.39
CA ALA A 136 -10.18 2.46 7.45
C ALA A 136 -9.21 3.02 8.49
N SER A 137 -8.15 3.72 8.06
CA SER A 137 -7.17 4.34 8.96
C SER A 137 -7.75 5.43 9.86
N ALA A 138 -8.85 6.06 9.44
CA ALA A 138 -9.54 7.08 10.21
C ALA A 138 -10.67 6.49 11.06
N PHE A 139 -11.47 5.59 10.48
CA PHE A 139 -12.67 5.04 11.10
C PHE A 139 -12.35 4.05 12.24
N TYR A 140 -11.53 3.02 11.98
CA TYR A 140 -11.29 1.96 12.98
C TYR A 140 -10.59 2.44 14.27
N PRO A 141 -9.68 3.43 14.24
CA PRO A 141 -9.13 4.02 15.46
C PRO A 141 -10.07 5.04 16.13
N SER A 142 -11.17 5.42 15.49
CA SER A 142 -12.14 6.37 16.04
C SER A 142 -13.00 5.70 17.12
N PRO A 143 -13.64 6.49 18.02
CA PRO A 143 -14.54 5.95 19.03
C PRO A 143 -15.97 5.67 18.51
N PHE A 144 -16.23 5.87 17.20
CA PHE A 144 -17.57 5.77 16.64
C PHE A 144 -17.86 4.35 16.14
N GLU A 145 -19.06 3.86 16.42
CA GLU A 145 -19.56 2.58 15.88
C GLU A 145 -20.13 2.74 14.46
N GLU A 146 -20.56 3.96 14.10
CA GLU A 146 -21.04 4.33 12.76
C GLU A 146 -20.76 5.83 12.53
N ALA A 147 -20.24 6.17 11.36
CA ALA A 147 -19.85 7.52 10.94
C ALA A 147 -19.92 7.69 9.42
N ALA A 148 -20.22 8.91 8.99
CA ALA A 148 -19.97 9.31 7.61
C ALA A 148 -18.47 9.52 7.41
N VAL A 149 -17.89 8.89 6.39
CA VAL A 149 -16.46 8.97 6.07
C VAL A 149 -16.29 9.71 4.75
N LEU A 150 -15.42 10.73 4.75
CA LEU A 150 -15.04 11.50 3.57
C LEU A 150 -13.53 11.39 3.38
N THR A 151 -13.10 10.86 2.23
CA THR A 151 -11.68 10.89 1.83
C THR A 151 -11.49 11.88 0.70
N LEU A 152 -10.48 12.76 0.85
CA LEU A 152 -10.08 13.77 -0.13
C LEU A 152 -8.59 13.59 -0.39
N ASP A 153 -8.23 13.20 -1.62
CA ASP A 153 -6.84 12.93 -2.00
C ASP A 153 -6.58 13.40 -3.44
N GLY A 154 -5.30 13.37 -3.86
CA GLY A 154 -4.90 13.67 -5.22
C GLY A 154 -5.57 12.72 -6.21
N VAL A 155 -5.29 11.41 -6.11
CA VAL A 155 -5.97 10.37 -6.89
C VAL A 155 -5.69 8.97 -6.33
N GLY A 156 -6.73 8.17 -6.12
CA GLY A 156 -6.62 6.74 -5.80
C GLY A 156 -6.43 5.91 -7.07
N GLU A 157 -7.22 4.84 -7.23
CA GLU A 157 -7.30 4.04 -8.46
C GLU A 157 -8.08 4.76 -9.55
N TRP A 158 -9.15 5.48 -9.18
CA TRP A 158 -10.01 6.27 -10.08
C TRP A 158 -10.50 7.55 -9.44
N ALA A 159 -11.10 7.42 -8.26
CA ALA A 159 -11.63 8.56 -7.54
C ALA A 159 -10.52 9.51 -7.08
N THR A 160 -10.88 10.77 -6.87
CA THR A 160 -10.11 11.78 -6.12
C THR A 160 -10.80 12.14 -4.79
N THR A 161 -12.05 11.74 -4.65
CA THR A 161 -12.88 11.96 -3.47
C THR A 161 -13.86 10.80 -3.34
N THR A 162 -14.05 10.27 -2.13
CA THR A 162 -15.08 9.27 -1.86
C THR A 162 -15.84 9.61 -0.59
N ILE A 163 -17.12 9.25 -0.57
CA ILE A 163 -17.98 9.31 0.61
C ILE A 163 -18.50 7.90 0.90
N GLY A 164 -18.52 7.53 2.17
CA GLY A 164 -19.02 6.23 2.63
C GLY A 164 -19.63 6.33 4.02
N VAL A 165 -20.17 5.21 4.48
CA VAL A 165 -20.62 5.00 5.85
C VAL A 165 -19.80 3.84 6.40
N GLY A 166 -19.19 4.04 7.57
CA GLY A 166 -18.38 3.06 8.28
C GLY A 166 -18.76 3.07 9.72
#